data_AF-A0A520BT49-F1
#
_entry.id   AF-A0A520BT49-F1
#
_cell.length_a   1.000
_cell.length_b   1.000
_cell.length_c   1.000
_cell.angle_alpha   90.00
_cell.angle_beta   90.00
_cell.angle_gamma   90.00
#
_symmetry.space_group_name_H-M   'P 1'
#
loop_
_entity.id
_entity.type
_entity.pdbx_description
1 polymer ?
#
loop_
_entity_poly.entity_id
_entity_poly.type
_entity_poly.pdbx_seq_one_letter_code
_entity_poly.pdbx_strand_id
1 'polypeptide(L)'
;MENNKGIQTAEQIKSAAIGFIGAGIFSQGTLYFQPQSNYNIPRILYPVFIYLGNTGLAVTMVLLGLALLFFGLKKWMGHGGKIGLYALVSLASLALFFSILIFTGKKKTSTEELVKTSEENRQKGIEKINAMEKPDFGNPEVDQHFASFEILLQEYSTAFKNKSKAEIAAKEKAYMDWSSKSAGLIQKLNTPEQKQQFALYLAKLSMKWQEVK
;
A
#
# COMPACT_ATOMS: atom_id res chain seq x y z
N MET A 1 -21.37 52.58 10.83
CA MET A 1 -20.55 51.36 10.65
C MET A 1 -21.29 50.21 11.31
N GLU A 2 -22.01 49.44 10.50
CA GLU A 2 -22.88 48.36 10.96
C GLU A 2 -22.05 47.22 11.55
N ASN A 3 -22.53 46.71 12.68
CA ASN A 3 -21.79 45.88 13.62
C ASN A 3 -21.61 44.47 13.03
N ASN A 4 -20.41 44.17 12.55
CA ASN A 4 -20.11 43.01 11.71
C ASN A 4 -19.95 41.70 12.51
N LYS A 5 -20.88 41.43 13.42
CA LYS A 5 -20.88 40.28 14.33
C LYS A 5 -20.84 38.94 13.56
N GLY A 6 -21.54 38.86 12.42
CA GLY A 6 -21.53 37.67 11.57
C GLY A 6 -20.15 37.33 10.99
N ILE A 7 -19.40 38.33 10.53
CA ILE A 7 -18.04 38.13 10.01
C ILE A 7 -17.08 37.73 11.14
N GLN A 8 -17.22 38.32 12.32
CA GLN A 8 -16.41 37.94 13.49
C GLN A 8 -16.66 36.49 13.91
N THR A 9 -17.93 36.06 13.97
CA THR A 9 -18.27 34.66 14.28
C THR A 9 -17.74 33.70 13.22
N ALA A 10 -17.82 34.05 11.93
CA ALA A 10 -17.28 33.21 10.87
C ALA A 10 -15.75 33.04 10.98
N GLU A 11 -15.01 34.10 11.30
CA GLU A 11 -13.56 34.02 11.50
C GLU A 11 -13.18 33.25 12.78
N GLN A 12 -14.00 33.33 13.83
CA GLN A 12 -13.86 32.49 15.03
C GLN A 12 -14.03 31.01 14.69
N ILE A 13 -15.06 30.65 13.91
CA ILE A 13 -15.29 29.26 13.47
C ILE A 13 -14.11 28.76 12.63
N LYS A 14 -13.60 29.56 11.69
CA LYS A 14 -12.39 29.21 10.91
C LYS A 14 -11.18 28.98 11.81
N SER A 15 -11.02 29.82 12.84
CA SER A 15 -9.92 29.70 13.81
C SER A 15 -10.04 28.42 14.64
N ALA A 16 -11.26 28.06 15.05
CA ALA A 16 -11.54 26.79 15.73
C ALA A 16 -11.28 25.59 14.81
N ALA A 17 -11.62 25.67 13.52
CA ALA A 17 -11.33 24.62 12.54
C ALA A 17 -9.82 24.40 12.35
N ILE A 18 -9.01 25.47 12.34
CA ILE A 18 -7.54 25.37 12.32
C ILE A 18 -7.05 24.65 13.57
N GLY A 19 -7.57 25.00 14.74
CA GLY A 19 -7.26 24.31 16.00
C GLY A 19 -7.66 22.83 15.99
N PHE A 20 -8.83 22.50 15.45
CA PHE A 20 -9.33 21.13 15.31
C PHE A 20 -8.41 20.28 14.42
N ILE A 21 -7.99 20.80 13.27
CA ILE A 21 -7.02 20.14 12.38
C ILE A 21 -5.67 19.96 13.10
N GLY A 22 -5.21 20.99 13.81
CA GLY A 22 -3.98 20.93 14.61
C GLY A 22 -4.02 19.85 15.68
N ALA A 23 -5.15 19.72 16.40
CA ALA A 23 -5.37 18.67 17.39
C ALA A 23 -5.30 17.27 16.76
N GLY A 24 -5.93 17.06 15.60
CA GLY A 24 -5.87 15.78 14.89
C GLY A 24 -4.45 15.38 14.47
N ILE A 25 -3.71 16.31 13.86
CA ILE A 25 -2.32 16.08 13.42
C ILE A 25 -1.42 15.83 14.64
N PHE A 26 -1.58 16.60 15.71
CA PHE A 26 -0.84 16.42 16.96
C PHE A 26 -1.08 15.02 17.55
N SER A 27 -2.35 14.63 17.74
CA SER A 27 -2.70 13.32 18.30
C SER A 27 -2.17 12.17 17.45
N GLN A 28 -2.24 12.25 16.13
CA GLN A 28 -1.63 11.25 15.25
C GLN A 28 -0.11 11.20 15.40
N GLY A 29 0.57 12.35 15.42
CA GLY A 29 2.02 12.44 15.60
C GLY A 29 2.50 11.78 16.89
N THR A 30 1.77 11.96 18.00
CA THR A 30 2.13 11.33 19.28
C THR A 30 2.08 9.80 19.25
N LEU A 31 1.24 9.19 18.40
CA LEU A 31 1.15 7.74 18.26
C LEU A 31 2.15 7.16 17.25
N TYR A 32 2.68 7.98 16.34
CA TYR A 32 3.64 7.56 15.33
C TYR A 32 5.07 7.43 15.87
N PHE A 33 5.30 7.79 17.14
CA PHE A 33 6.49 7.38 17.87
C PHE A 33 6.54 5.86 18.12
N GLN A 34 5.40 5.18 18.05
CA GLN A 34 5.34 3.72 18.11
C GLN A 34 5.29 3.15 16.69
N PRO A 35 5.97 2.01 16.42
CA PRO A 35 5.85 1.33 15.14
C PRO A 35 4.40 0.93 14.84
N GLN A 36 3.90 1.33 13.68
CA GLN A 36 2.58 0.95 13.17
C GLN A 36 2.70 0.20 11.84
N SER A 37 1.72 -0.67 11.57
CA SER A 37 1.64 -1.43 10.31
C SER A 37 1.23 -0.58 9.11
N ASN A 38 0.58 0.57 9.35
CA ASN A 38 0.22 1.54 8.33
C ASN A 38 0.30 2.97 8.89
N TYR A 39 0.89 3.88 8.12
CA TYR A 39 1.00 5.30 8.46
C TYR A 39 0.12 6.12 7.52
N ASN A 40 -0.80 6.88 8.08
CA ASN A 40 -1.58 7.87 7.34
C ASN A 40 -0.78 9.18 7.30
N ILE A 41 0.04 9.33 6.27
CA ILE A 41 0.96 10.46 6.11
C ILE A 41 0.25 11.60 5.38
N PRO A 42 0.10 12.79 5.99
CA PRO A 42 -0.36 13.97 5.26
C PRO A 42 0.57 14.26 4.08
N ARG A 43 0.03 14.55 2.89
CA ARG A 43 0.83 14.75 1.67
C ARG A 43 1.97 15.76 1.83
N ILE A 44 1.74 16.81 2.62
CA ILE A 44 2.75 17.85 2.91
C ILE A 44 3.96 17.33 3.69
N LEU A 45 3.79 16.22 4.44
CA LEU A 45 4.84 15.58 5.24
C LEU A 45 5.45 14.35 4.55
N TYR A 46 5.02 14.03 3.33
CA TYR A 46 5.58 12.91 2.58
C TYR A 46 7.10 13.03 2.35
N PRO A 47 7.66 14.22 2.00
CA PRO A 47 9.11 14.37 1.88
C PRO A 47 9.83 14.09 3.20
N VAL A 48 9.28 14.56 4.32
CA VAL A 48 9.85 14.36 5.65
C VAL A 48 9.93 12.88 6.00
N PHE A 49 8.88 12.12 5.68
CA PHE A 49 8.86 10.68 5.88
C PHE A 49 9.95 9.96 5.08
N ILE A 50 10.18 10.35 3.82
CA ILE A 50 11.23 9.74 2.99
C ILE A 50 12.62 9.96 3.60
N TYR A 51 12.91 11.18 4.09
CA TYR A 51 14.26 11.51 4.57
C TYR A 51 14.52 11.11 6.02
N LEU A 52 13.52 11.20 6.89
CA LEU A 52 13.70 11.06 8.35
C LEU A 52 12.91 9.87 8.95
N GLY A 53 12.21 9.11 8.12
CA GLY A 53 11.44 7.92 8.52
C GLY A 53 10.31 8.22 9.51
N ASN A 54 9.87 7.17 10.21
CA ASN A 54 8.71 7.22 11.11
C ASN A 54 8.91 8.21 12.26
N THR A 55 10.09 8.21 12.87
CA THR A 55 10.42 9.10 13.99
C THR A 55 10.44 10.57 13.55
N GLY A 56 11.05 10.88 12.41
CA GLY A 56 11.06 12.25 11.89
C GLY A 56 9.67 12.75 11.48
N LEU A 57 8.85 11.87 10.90
CA LEU A 57 7.45 12.17 10.63
C LEU A 57 6.67 12.46 11.93
N ALA A 58 6.82 11.62 12.96
CA ALA A 58 6.14 11.79 14.25
C ALA A 58 6.48 13.14 14.90
N VAL A 59 7.78 13.48 14.96
CA VAL A 59 8.25 14.77 15.49
C VAL A 59 7.66 15.93 14.69
N THR A 60 7.66 15.84 13.36
CA THR A 60 7.17 16.93 12.51
C THR A 60 5.65 17.10 12.60
N MET A 61 4.89 16.01 12.73
CA MET A 61 3.44 16.07 12.98
C MET A 61 3.12 16.73 14.32
N VAL A 62 3.85 16.39 15.39
CA VAL A 62 3.68 17.03 16.69
C VAL A 62 3.95 18.53 16.61
N LEU A 63 5.07 18.93 15.99
CA LEU A 63 5.42 20.35 15.83
C LEU A 63 4.39 21.10 14.96
N LEU A 64 3.95 20.51 13.86
CA LEU A 64 2.93 21.08 12.98
C LEU A 64 1.58 21.24 13.70
N GLY A 65 1.16 20.22 14.45
CA GLY A 65 -0.06 20.25 15.23
C GLY A 65 -0.05 21.36 16.30
N LEU A 66 1.07 21.49 17.03
CA LEU A 66 1.27 22.58 17.99
C LEU A 66 1.27 23.96 17.32
N ALA A 67 1.94 24.10 16.16
CA ALA A 67 1.95 25.35 15.41
C ALA A 67 0.52 25.75 14.97
N LEU A 68 -0.26 24.81 14.45
CA LEU A 68 -1.65 25.06 14.05
C LEU A 68 -2.54 25.42 15.24
N LEU A 69 -2.40 24.74 16.38
CA LEU A 69 -3.12 25.09 17.61
C LEU A 69 -2.78 26.52 18.08
N PHE A 70 -1.51 26.91 17.98
CA PHE A 70 -1.06 28.26 18.31
C PHE A 70 -1.59 29.32 17.32
N PHE A 71 -1.52 29.04 16.01
CA PHE A 71 -2.05 29.94 14.98
C PHE A 71 -3.58 30.10 15.10
N GLY A 72 -4.29 29.01 15.35
CA GLY A 72 -5.73 29.03 15.62
C GLY A 72 -6.08 29.89 16.83
N LEU A 73 -5.31 29.78 17.92
CA LEU A 73 -5.49 30.60 19.12
C LEU A 73 -5.24 32.08 18.83
N LYS A 74 -4.12 32.40 18.16
CA LYS A 74 -3.78 33.78 17.80
C LYS A 74 -4.88 34.42 16.96
N LYS A 75 -5.40 33.69 15.97
CA LYS A 75 -6.49 34.15 15.11
C LYS A 75 -7.81 34.29 15.88
N TRP A 76 -8.14 33.34 16.74
CA TRP A 76 -9.32 33.38 17.60
C TRP A 76 -9.35 34.62 18.50
N MET A 77 -8.24 34.92 19.17
CA MET A 77 -8.11 36.12 20.01
C MET A 77 -8.15 37.41 19.18
N GLY A 78 -7.55 37.41 17.98
CA GLY A 78 -7.59 38.54 17.04
C GLY A 78 -8.99 38.92 16.57
N HIS A 79 -9.98 38.02 16.72
CA HIS A 79 -11.38 38.27 16.39
C HIS A 79 -12.30 38.31 17.62
N GLY A 80 -11.76 38.67 18.80
CA GLY A 80 -12.54 38.87 20.02
C GLY A 80 -13.02 37.58 20.70
N GLY A 81 -12.48 36.43 20.33
CA GLY A 81 -12.81 35.16 20.95
C GLY A 81 -12.23 35.02 22.35
N LYS A 82 -12.97 34.39 23.27
CA LYS A 82 -12.52 34.13 24.64
C LYS A 82 -11.55 32.93 24.66
N ILE A 83 -10.39 33.09 25.31
CA ILE A 83 -9.38 32.03 25.41
C ILE A 83 -9.93 30.75 26.05
N GLY A 84 -10.77 30.86 27.08
CA GLY A 84 -11.37 29.70 27.74
C GLY A 84 -12.26 28.86 26.80
N LEU A 85 -12.99 29.50 25.88
CA LEU A 85 -13.82 28.79 24.91
C LEU A 85 -12.97 28.07 23.87
N TYR A 86 -11.90 28.69 23.38
CA TYR A 86 -10.95 28.04 22.47
C TYR A 86 -10.23 26.86 23.12
N ALA A 87 -9.79 27.02 24.38
CA ALA A 87 -9.16 25.97 25.15
C ALA A 87 -10.10 24.77 25.32
N LEU A 88 -11.37 25.02 25.66
CA LEU A 88 -12.39 23.97 25.77
C LEU A 88 -12.58 23.21 24.46
N VAL A 89 -12.75 23.92 23.33
CA VAL A 89 -12.89 23.28 22.00
C VAL A 89 -11.64 22.48 21.64
N SER A 90 -10.45 23.02 21.89
CA SER A 90 -9.19 22.37 21.56
C SER A 90 -8.95 21.11 22.39
N LEU A 91 -9.22 21.18 23.70
CA LEU A 91 -9.12 20.03 24.62
C LEU A 91 -10.16 18.95 24.28
N ALA A 92 -11.40 19.34 23.97
CA ALA A 92 -12.43 18.41 23.51
C ALA A 92 -12.03 17.73 22.21
N SER A 93 -11.41 18.47 21.27
CA SER A 93 -10.92 17.93 20.01
C SER A 93 -9.78 16.92 20.23
N LEU A 94 -8.82 17.25 21.08
CA LEU A 94 -7.75 16.32 21.47
C LEU A 94 -8.32 15.05 22.11
N ALA A 95 -9.25 15.19 23.06
CA ALA A 95 -9.91 14.06 23.71
C ALA A 95 -10.67 13.18 22.70
N LEU A 96 -11.37 13.78 21.74
CA LEU A 96 -12.04 13.08 20.64
C LEU A 96 -11.03 12.29 19.79
N PHE A 97 -9.98 12.94 19.29
CA PHE A 97 -8.99 12.29 18.44
C PHE A 97 -8.22 11.19 19.17
N PHE A 98 -7.77 11.43 20.41
CA PHE A 98 -7.13 10.38 21.20
C PHE A 98 -8.08 9.22 21.48
N SER A 99 -9.36 9.49 21.77
CA SER A 99 -10.36 8.44 21.97
C SER A 99 -10.53 7.60 20.70
N ILE A 100 -10.76 8.23 19.54
CA ILE A 100 -10.85 7.53 18.25
C ILE A 100 -9.61 6.67 18.05
N LEU A 101 -8.42 7.25 18.19
CA LEU A 101 -7.16 6.56 17.92
C LEU A 101 -6.87 5.42 18.90
N ILE A 102 -7.23 5.54 20.18
CA ILE A 102 -7.09 4.47 21.18
C ILE A 102 -8.10 3.33 20.88
N PHE A 103 -9.33 3.65 20.50
CA PHE A 103 -10.35 2.64 20.19
C PHE A 103 -10.08 1.95 18.84
N THR A 104 -9.59 2.67 17.82
CA THR A 104 -9.24 2.09 16.52
C THR A 104 -7.85 1.44 16.51
N GLY A 105 -6.93 1.89 17.35
CA GLY A 105 -5.55 1.39 17.46
C GLY A 105 -5.41 0.07 18.23
N LYS A 106 -6.50 -0.46 18.81
CA LYS A 106 -6.50 -1.75 19.53
C LYS A 106 -6.36 -2.98 18.62
N LYS A 107 -6.46 -2.86 17.30
CA LYS A 107 -5.96 -3.90 16.40
C LYS A 107 -4.44 -3.73 16.24
N LYS A 108 -3.70 -4.11 17.29
CA LYS A 108 -2.31 -4.53 17.10
C LYS A 108 -2.37 -5.80 16.26
N THR A 109 -2.39 -5.67 14.94
CA THR A 109 -2.12 -6.82 14.08
C THR A 109 -0.68 -7.20 14.39
N SER A 110 -0.48 -8.28 15.13
CA SER A 110 0.86 -8.73 15.43
C SER A 110 1.56 -9.07 14.11
N THR A 111 2.88 -8.97 14.08
CA THR A 111 3.67 -9.42 12.92
C THR A 111 3.30 -10.84 12.52
N GLU A 112 2.94 -11.69 13.50
CA GLU A 112 2.48 -13.07 13.28
C GLU A 112 1.12 -13.14 12.57
N GLU A 113 0.16 -12.28 12.91
CA GLU A 113 -1.13 -12.20 12.20
C GLU A 113 -0.98 -11.68 10.77
N LEU A 114 -0.05 -10.73 10.54
CA LEU A 114 0.27 -10.24 9.20
C LEU A 114 0.93 -11.34 8.36
N VAL A 115 1.90 -12.06 8.93
CA VAL A 115 2.57 -13.18 8.27
C VAL A 115 1.57 -14.28 7.96
N LYS A 116 0.71 -14.65 8.91
CA LYS A 116 -0.33 -15.67 8.72
C LYS A 116 -1.32 -15.26 7.63
N THR A 117 -1.82 -14.02 7.66
CA THR A 117 -2.75 -13.52 6.64
C THR A 117 -2.10 -13.42 5.27
N SER A 118 -0.85 -12.97 5.20
CA SER A 118 -0.06 -12.93 3.97
C SER A 118 0.14 -14.33 3.41
N GLU A 119 0.44 -15.30 4.26
CA GLU A 119 0.65 -16.70 3.87
C GLU A 119 -0.64 -17.36 3.41
N GLU A 120 -1.76 -17.14 4.11
CA GLU A 120 -3.08 -17.62 3.67
C GLU A 120 -3.49 -17.01 2.32
N ASN A 121 -3.21 -15.72 2.10
CA ASN A 121 -3.48 -15.06 0.82
C ASN A 121 -2.56 -15.56 -0.30
N ARG A 122 -1.28 -15.80 0.02
CA ARG A 122 -0.31 -16.41 -0.91
C ARG A 122 -0.77 -17.81 -1.31
N GLN A 123 -1.19 -18.62 -0.35
CA GLN A 123 -1.65 -19.98 -0.57
C GLN A 123 -2.93 -20.00 -1.42
N LYS A 124 -3.92 -19.16 -1.11
CA LYS A 124 -5.13 -18.98 -1.94
C LYS A 124 -4.78 -18.51 -3.36
N GLY A 125 -3.78 -17.64 -3.50
CA GLY A 125 -3.28 -17.20 -4.80
C GLY A 125 -2.68 -18.36 -5.60
N ILE A 126 -1.84 -19.17 -4.96
CA ILE A 126 -1.23 -20.37 -5.55
C ILE A 126 -2.29 -21.39 -5.95
N GLU A 127 -3.28 -21.67 -5.09
CA GLU A 127 -4.38 -22.58 -5.40
C GLU A 127 -5.16 -22.13 -6.63
N LYS A 128 -5.48 -20.83 -6.75
CA LYS A 128 -6.13 -20.27 -7.93
C LYS A 128 -5.27 -20.39 -9.19
N ILE A 129 -3.97 -20.15 -9.09
CA ILE A 129 -3.02 -20.29 -10.21
C ILE A 129 -2.94 -21.77 -10.63
N ASN A 130 -2.85 -22.70 -9.70
CA ASN A 130 -2.75 -24.13 -9.99
C ASN A 130 -4.04 -24.69 -10.59
N ALA A 131 -5.21 -24.24 -10.12
CA ALA A 131 -6.51 -24.62 -10.66
C ALA A 131 -6.83 -23.98 -12.02
N MET A 132 -6.04 -23.01 -12.50
CA MET A 132 -6.29 -22.32 -13.76
C MET A 132 -6.10 -23.26 -14.97
N GLU A 133 -7.17 -23.48 -15.72
CA GLU A 133 -7.08 -24.15 -17.03
C GLU A 133 -6.37 -23.27 -18.06
N LYS A 134 -5.86 -23.88 -19.13
CA LYS A 134 -5.22 -23.12 -20.23
C LYS A 134 -6.27 -22.17 -20.84
N PRO A 135 -6.08 -20.85 -20.79
CA PRO A 135 -7.01 -19.92 -21.41
C PRO A 135 -6.94 -20.03 -22.94
N ASP A 136 -8.07 -19.81 -23.61
CA ASP A 136 -8.13 -19.58 -25.04
C ASP A 136 -7.87 -18.09 -25.31
N PHE A 137 -6.72 -17.78 -25.90
CA PHE A 137 -6.34 -16.41 -26.20
C PHE A 137 -6.80 -15.95 -27.59
N GLY A 138 -7.34 -16.85 -28.42
CA GLY A 138 -7.69 -16.56 -29.81
C GLY A 138 -6.53 -16.03 -30.65
N ASN A 139 -5.28 -16.31 -30.22
CA ASN A 139 -4.07 -15.82 -30.85
C ASN A 139 -3.11 -17.02 -31.06
N PRO A 140 -2.95 -17.50 -32.31
CA PRO A 140 -2.15 -18.68 -32.61
C PRO A 140 -0.70 -18.59 -32.13
N GLU A 141 -0.11 -17.39 -32.11
CA GLU A 141 1.27 -17.19 -31.66
C GLU A 141 1.39 -17.35 -30.13
N VAL A 142 0.40 -16.86 -29.39
CA VAL A 142 0.32 -17.03 -27.93
C VAL A 142 0.06 -18.50 -27.58
N ASP A 143 -0.82 -19.16 -28.32
CA ASP A 143 -1.14 -20.57 -28.10
C ASP A 143 0.03 -21.49 -28.38
N GLN A 144 0.79 -21.21 -29.45
CA GLN A 144 2.01 -21.93 -29.80
C GLN A 144 3.12 -21.69 -28.77
N HIS A 145 3.27 -20.45 -28.29
CA HIS A 145 4.21 -20.11 -27.24
C HIS A 145 3.98 -20.96 -25.98
N PHE A 146 2.73 -21.07 -25.53
CA PHE A 146 2.41 -21.91 -24.37
C PHE A 146 2.50 -23.41 -24.66
N ALA A 147 2.19 -23.87 -25.88
CA ALA A 147 2.39 -25.27 -26.25
C ALA A 147 3.88 -25.68 -26.22
N SER A 148 4.79 -24.78 -26.61
CA SER A 148 6.23 -25.05 -26.61
C SER A 148 6.80 -25.29 -25.20
N PHE A 149 6.14 -24.77 -24.16
CA PHE A 149 6.55 -24.98 -22.78
C PHE A 149 6.48 -26.43 -22.33
N GLU A 150 5.41 -27.16 -22.67
CA GLU A 150 5.24 -28.56 -22.23
C GLU A 150 6.33 -29.46 -22.82
N ILE A 151 6.75 -29.20 -24.08
CA ILE A 151 7.88 -29.88 -24.71
C ILE A 151 9.17 -29.57 -23.94
N LEU A 152 9.44 -28.28 -23.69
CA LEU A 152 10.63 -27.85 -22.97
C LEU A 152 10.71 -28.42 -21.54
N LEU A 153 9.57 -28.49 -20.84
CA LEU A 153 9.46 -29.06 -19.49
C LEU A 153 9.78 -30.56 -19.50
N GLN A 154 9.27 -31.31 -20.48
CA GLN A 154 9.54 -32.74 -20.62
C GLN A 154 11.03 -33.00 -20.90
N GLU A 155 11.63 -32.23 -21.79
CA GLU A 155 13.06 -32.33 -22.10
C GLU A 155 13.93 -31.99 -20.88
N TYR A 156 13.54 -30.96 -20.10
CA TYR A 156 14.23 -30.58 -18.88
C TYR A 156 14.13 -31.64 -17.78
N SER A 157 12.94 -32.22 -17.58
CA SER A 157 12.75 -33.34 -16.65
C SER A 157 13.60 -34.55 -17.05
N THR A 158 13.74 -34.80 -18.36
CA THR A 158 14.59 -35.88 -18.89
C THR A 158 16.06 -35.61 -18.63
N ALA A 159 16.54 -34.38 -18.88
CA ALA A 159 17.91 -33.96 -18.59
C ALA A 159 18.27 -34.12 -17.10
N PHE A 160 17.33 -33.78 -16.21
CA PHE A 160 17.48 -34.01 -14.76
C PHE A 160 17.56 -35.49 -14.39
N LYS A 161 16.65 -36.32 -14.91
CA LYS A 161 16.68 -37.78 -14.69
C LYS A 161 18.00 -38.41 -15.17
N ASN A 162 18.51 -37.92 -16.30
CA ASN A 162 19.78 -38.38 -16.89
C ASN A 162 21.01 -37.75 -16.23
N LYS A 163 20.84 -36.84 -15.26
CA LYS A 163 21.91 -36.12 -14.55
C LYS A 163 22.89 -35.39 -15.50
N SER A 164 22.43 -34.99 -16.68
CA SER A 164 23.25 -34.34 -17.69
C SER A 164 23.37 -32.85 -17.41
N LYS A 165 24.45 -32.43 -16.74
CA LYS A 165 24.66 -31.02 -16.36
C LYS A 165 24.63 -30.05 -17.55
N ALA A 166 25.18 -30.48 -18.68
CA ALA A 166 25.21 -29.67 -19.90
C ALA A 166 23.80 -29.47 -20.48
N GLU A 167 22.98 -30.53 -20.50
CA GLU A 167 21.60 -30.44 -20.96
C GLU A 167 20.73 -29.63 -20.00
N ILE A 168 20.88 -29.81 -18.69
CA ILE A 168 20.17 -29.01 -17.67
C ILE A 168 20.44 -27.52 -17.90
N ALA A 169 21.70 -27.12 -18.01
CA ALA A 169 22.07 -25.72 -18.25
C ALA A 169 21.52 -25.18 -19.60
N ALA A 170 21.54 -26.00 -20.65
CA ALA A 170 20.97 -25.62 -21.94
C ALA A 170 19.45 -25.43 -21.87
N LYS A 171 18.74 -26.28 -21.13
CA LYS A 171 17.29 -26.18 -20.95
C LYS A 171 16.88 -25.05 -20.01
N GLU A 172 17.66 -24.75 -18.97
CA GLU A 172 17.48 -23.54 -18.16
C GLU A 172 17.61 -22.27 -19.00
N LYS A 173 18.61 -22.21 -19.90
CA LYS A 173 18.75 -21.10 -20.85
C LYS A 173 17.54 -20.99 -21.79
N ALA A 174 17.11 -22.11 -22.38
CA ALA A 174 15.95 -22.13 -23.26
C ALA A 174 14.66 -21.67 -22.54
N TYR A 175 14.50 -22.00 -21.24
CA TYR A 175 13.40 -21.49 -20.42
C TYR A 175 13.48 -19.99 -20.21
N MET A 176 14.67 -19.43 -19.96
CA MET A 176 14.85 -17.98 -19.85
C MET A 176 14.50 -17.26 -21.16
N ASP A 177 14.93 -17.81 -22.29
CA ASP A 177 14.60 -17.26 -23.62
C ASP A 177 13.09 -17.33 -23.91
N TRP A 178 12.45 -18.45 -23.57
CA TRP A 178 11.00 -18.61 -23.63
C TRP A 178 10.29 -17.59 -22.72
N SER A 179 10.70 -17.46 -21.47
CA SER A 179 10.11 -16.52 -20.50
C SER A 179 10.19 -15.08 -21.02
N SER A 180 11.35 -14.68 -21.56
CA SER A 180 11.57 -13.35 -22.12
C SER A 180 10.62 -13.02 -23.28
N LYS A 181 10.34 -13.98 -24.16
CA LYS A 181 9.38 -13.79 -25.29
C LYS A 181 7.96 -13.46 -24.82
N SER A 182 7.58 -13.91 -23.62
CA SER A 182 6.25 -13.66 -23.05
C SER A 182 5.94 -12.16 -22.90
N ALA A 183 6.96 -11.32 -22.66
CA ALA A 183 6.81 -9.88 -22.52
C ALA A 183 6.35 -9.19 -23.82
N GLY A 184 6.73 -9.73 -24.98
CA GLY A 184 6.25 -9.23 -26.28
C GLY A 184 4.86 -9.75 -26.63
N LEU A 185 4.53 -10.98 -26.22
CA LEU A 185 3.28 -11.63 -26.55
C LEU A 185 2.08 -11.07 -25.78
N ILE A 186 2.27 -10.68 -24.52
CA ILE A 186 1.19 -10.07 -23.72
C ILE A 186 0.67 -8.76 -24.35
N GLN A 187 1.51 -8.04 -25.10
CA GLN A 187 1.11 -6.81 -25.78
C GLN A 187 0.20 -7.05 -26.99
N LYS A 188 0.17 -8.29 -27.51
CA LYS A 188 -0.67 -8.69 -28.65
C LYS A 188 -2.09 -9.09 -28.22
N LEU A 189 -2.39 -9.03 -26.92
CA LEU A 189 -3.72 -9.32 -26.37
C LEU A 189 -4.54 -8.03 -26.27
N ASN A 190 -5.84 -8.15 -26.56
CA ASN A 190 -6.70 -6.99 -26.79
C ASN A 190 -7.37 -6.49 -25.50
N THR A 191 -7.64 -7.37 -24.54
CA THR A 191 -8.37 -7.00 -23.32
C THR A 191 -7.51 -7.08 -22.05
N PRO A 192 -7.82 -6.26 -21.02
CA PRO A 192 -7.21 -6.40 -19.70
C PRO A 192 -7.36 -7.80 -19.11
N GLU A 193 -8.52 -8.43 -19.32
CA GLU A 193 -8.82 -9.79 -18.84
C GLU A 193 -7.90 -10.82 -19.49
N GLN A 194 -7.68 -10.75 -20.80
CA GLN A 194 -6.76 -11.63 -21.51
C GLN A 194 -5.32 -11.44 -21.01
N LYS A 195 -4.89 -10.20 -20.78
CA LYS A 195 -3.55 -9.89 -20.24
C LYS A 195 -3.39 -10.44 -18.83
N GLN A 196 -4.42 -10.35 -18.00
CA GLN A 196 -4.44 -10.92 -16.65
C GLN A 196 -4.38 -12.46 -16.71
N GLN A 197 -5.20 -13.10 -17.55
CA GLN A 197 -5.18 -14.55 -17.74
C GLN A 197 -3.82 -15.04 -18.26
N PHE A 198 -3.20 -14.30 -19.18
CA PHE A 198 -1.85 -14.58 -19.68
C PHE A 198 -0.83 -14.56 -18.54
N ALA A 199 -0.83 -13.51 -17.72
CA ALA A 199 0.11 -13.37 -16.61
C ALA A 199 -0.06 -14.49 -15.57
N LEU A 200 -1.31 -14.83 -15.24
CA LEU A 200 -1.61 -15.90 -14.28
C LEU A 200 -1.22 -17.29 -14.83
N TYR A 201 -1.49 -17.56 -16.10
CA TYR A 201 -1.12 -18.82 -16.72
C TYR A 201 0.40 -18.96 -16.88
N LEU A 202 1.10 -17.88 -17.23
CA LEU A 202 2.57 -17.83 -17.23
C LEU A 202 3.16 -18.14 -15.85
N ALA A 203 2.55 -17.61 -14.79
CA ALA A 203 2.94 -17.92 -13.41
C ALA A 203 2.75 -19.40 -13.08
N LYS A 204 1.62 -20.02 -13.51
CA LYS A 204 1.38 -21.46 -13.36
C LYS A 204 2.48 -22.30 -14.01
N LEU A 205 2.86 -21.98 -15.24
CA LEU A 205 3.92 -22.71 -15.95
C LEU A 205 5.29 -22.52 -15.29
N SER A 206 5.58 -21.30 -14.82
CA SER A 206 6.80 -21.01 -14.07
C SER A 206 6.89 -21.83 -12.78
N MET A 207 5.77 -22.03 -12.09
CA MET A 207 5.69 -22.90 -10.91
C MET A 207 5.97 -24.36 -11.28
N LYS A 208 5.30 -24.90 -12.31
CA LYS A 208 5.57 -26.26 -12.82
C LYS A 208 7.04 -26.49 -13.16
N TRP A 209 7.73 -25.49 -13.72
CA TRP A 209 9.16 -25.59 -14.04
C TRP A 209 10.03 -25.77 -12.80
N GLN A 210 9.73 -25.07 -11.70
CA GLN A 210 10.50 -25.18 -10.46
C GLN A 210 10.30 -26.53 -9.74
N GLU A 211 9.16 -27.19 -9.94
CA GLU A 211 8.83 -28.50 -9.35
C GLU A 211 9.64 -29.67 -9.93
N VAL A 212 10.37 -29.47 -11.04
CA VAL A 212 11.20 -30.52 -11.66
C VAL A 212 12.49 -30.78 -10.86
N LYS A 213 12.92 -29.82 -10.03
CA LYS A 213 14.12 -29.91 -9.19
C LYS A 213 13.90 -30.77 -7.96
#